data_AF-A0A6P8Y0A7-F1
#
_entry.id   AF-A0A6P8Y0A7-F1
#
_cell.length_a   1.000
_cell.length_b   1.000
_cell.length_c   1.000
_cell.angle_alpha   90.00
_cell.angle_beta   90.00
_cell.angle_gamma   90.00
#
_symmetry.space_group_name_H-M   'P 1'
#
loop_
_entity.id
_entity.type
_entity.pdbx_description
1 polymer ?
#
loop_
_entity_poly.entity_id
_entity_poly.type
_entity_poly.pdbx_seq_one_letter_code
_entity_poly.pdbx_strand_id
1 'polypeptide(L)'
;MHRLVLKSIVRENHLDFVFLCACARSIRHFMMALLRTFSYGSIFRRFATSSGCTIYSLSSGHVKCGVSVIRVSGPQTKQALRALVNNTEYEPKQRQAYLKSFFHPATKDVIDKGLLLWFPGPASFTGEDACEFQVHGSLAVISAMLDALGQVPGLRPAQPGEFTKRAFFGGKLDLTEVEGLADLIHAETEAQRKQALLQSTGALARLYDNWRKRLIRCCAHLEAYIDFAEEEQIEGGVILQLTKELNAIMRDIRLHLNDQRQGELLRDGVRTVIIGAPNVGKSSLLNLLCQRSVSIVTAQAGTTRDIIETTHNFGGYPVVFADTAGLRKQTADAIEVEGMARAKQCLAQSDLILLLTDARRLREVNSNEALPTHIESYLQELDIPQELCDGKRLQLVANKTDTLTEKECQSLSKFENVLTLSCHKQDNLPQFLGSLEQLLQQLCGTPQAEHPRITHMRYRQQLERCIEHIEIFLRDYKPDVYPDMAIAAQQLRKSIRCIERITGHVSCEDILDVVFKDFCIGK
;
A
#
# COMPACT_ATOMS: atom_id res chain seq x y z
N MET A 1 -0.17 23.06 73.58
CA MET A 1 0.62 22.40 72.52
C MET A 1 -0.26 21.88 71.39
N HIS A 2 -0.92 22.75 70.62
CA HIS A 2 -1.62 22.34 69.37
C HIS A 2 -1.66 23.44 68.30
N ARG A 3 -0.94 24.55 68.51
CA ARG A 3 -0.83 25.68 67.56
C ARG A 3 0.58 25.88 66.97
N LEU A 4 1.56 25.08 67.42
CA LEU A 4 2.95 25.08 66.93
C LEU A 4 3.21 24.02 65.85
N VAL A 5 2.35 23.00 65.72
CA VAL A 5 2.47 21.96 64.68
C VAL A 5 1.91 22.42 63.33
N LEU A 6 0.85 23.24 63.32
CA LEU A 6 0.24 23.75 62.08
C LEU A 6 1.04 24.86 61.36
N LYS A 7 1.97 25.53 62.04
CA LYS A 7 2.86 26.53 61.39
C LYS A 7 4.08 25.90 60.73
N SER A 8 4.41 24.64 61.04
CA SER A 8 5.47 23.89 60.33
C SER A 8 4.96 23.34 58.98
N ILE A 9 3.71 22.85 58.96
CA ILE A 9 3.10 22.21 57.77
C ILE A 9 2.83 23.21 56.62
N VAL A 10 2.63 24.50 56.91
CA VAL A 10 2.39 25.52 55.88
C VAL A 10 3.71 26.07 55.27
N ARG A 11 4.85 25.89 55.95
CA ARG A 11 6.17 26.26 55.40
C ARG A 11 6.80 25.16 54.54
N GLU A 12 6.52 23.89 54.81
CA GLU A 12 6.98 22.76 53.99
C GLU A 12 6.27 22.70 52.63
N ASN A 13 4.94 22.91 52.59
CA ASN A 13 4.18 22.88 51.32
C ASN A 13 4.51 24.04 50.35
N HIS A 14 5.09 25.14 50.83
CA HIS A 14 5.49 26.26 49.96
C HIS A 14 6.85 26.03 49.29
N LEU A 15 7.72 25.23 49.91
CA LEU A 15 8.97 24.77 49.31
C LEU A 15 8.68 23.71 48.24
N ASP A 16 7.75 22.78 48.49
CA ASP A 16 7.36 21.75 47.51
C ASP A 16 6.69 22.32 46.26
N PHE A 17 5.89 23.39 46.39
CA PHE A 17 5.27 24.03 45.22
C PHE A 17 6.27 24.84 44.37
N VAL A 18 7.28 25.45 45.02
CA VAL A 18 8.38 26.14 44.33
C VAL A 18 9.34 25.13 43.71
N PHE A 19 9.56 23.97 44.34
CA PHE A 19 10.35 22.86 43.79
C PHE A 19 9.64 22.16 42.63
N LEU A 20 8.31 21.91 42.71
CA LEU A 20 7.52 21.41 41.57
C LEU A 20 7.53 22.40 40.40
N CYS A 21 7.47 23.71 40.65
CA CYS A 21 7.57 24.73 39.60
C CYS A 21 8.99 24.83 38.99
N ALA A 22 10.03 24.58 39.79
CA ALA A 22 11.42 24.52 39.33
C ALA A 22 11.70 23.24 38.52
N CYS A 23 11.20 22.09 38.96
CA CYS A 23 11.22 20.83 38.20
C CYS A 23 10.38 20.93 36.92
N ALA A 24 9.19 21.52 36.96
CA ALA A 24 8.39 21.75 35.74
C ALA A 24 9.07 22.71 34.75
N ARG A 25 9.86 23.69 35.23
CA ARG A 25 10.68 24.57 34.37
C ARG A 25 11.93 23.88 33.83
N SER A 26 12.57 23.02 34.62
CA SER A 26 13.74 22.23 34.22
C SER A 26 13.35 21.11 33.24
N ILE A 27 12.25 20.41 33.49
CA ILE A 27 11.62 19.45 32.55
C ILE A 27 11.12 20.16 31.30
N ARG A 28 10.58 21.39 31.38
CA ARG A 28 10.29 22.19 30.16
C ARG A 28 11.55 22.60 29.42
N HIS A 29 12.63 22.96 30.11
CA HIS A 29 13.91 23.30 29.49
C HIS A 29 14.59 22.08 28.89
N PHE A 30 14.47 20.91 29.51
CA PHE A 30 15.02 19.65 29.05
C PHE A 30 14.16 19.04 27.94
N MET A 31 12.83 19.10 28.02
CA MET A 31 11.91 18.84 26.88
C MET A 31 12.17 19.82 25.76
N MET A 32 12.36 21.12 26.02
CA MET A 32 12.69 22.09 24.96
C MET A 32 14.11 21.87 24.43
N ALA A 33 15.06 21.40 25.23
CA ALA A 33 16.42 21.07 24.78
C ALA A 33 16.42 19.79 23.96
N LEU A 34 15.69 18.73 24.37
CA LEU A 34 15.44 17.52 23.59
C LEU A 34 14.62 17.81 22.33
N LEU A 35 13.62 18.69 22.38
CA LEU A 35 12.87 19.15 21.19
C LEU A 35 13.72 20.07 20.30
N ARG A 36 14.75 20.75 20.83
CA ARG A 36 15.71 21.57 20.06
C ARG A 36 16.87 20.75 19.48
N THR A 37 17.32 19.67 20.14
CA THR A 37 18.29 18.71 19.60
C THR A 37 17.63 17.65 18.71
N PHE A 38 16.33 17.38 18.89
CA PHE A 38 15.46 16.70 17.92
C PHE A 38 14.70 17.71 17.05
N SER A 39 15.34 18.81 16.66
CA SER A 39 14.87 19.65 15.56
C SER A 39 15.12 18.91 14.22
N TYR A 40 14.28 17.91 13.97
CA TYR A 40 14.23 17.08 12.76
C TYR A 40 13.95 17.89 11.48
N GLY A 41 13.59 19.16 11.62
CA GLY A 41 13.51 20.09 10.50
C GLY A 41 14.87 20.35 9.83
N SER A 42 16.00 20.13 10.51
CA SER A 42 17.32 20.51 9.98
C SER A 42 17.96 19.47 9.03
N ILE A 43 17.77 18.18 9.28
CA ILE A 43 18.31 17.10 8.45
C ILE A 43 17.41 16.86 7.21
N PHE A 44 16.09 16.92 7.37
CA PHE A 44 15.14 16.81 6.24
C PHE A 44 15.10 18.06 5.35
N ARG A 45 15.18 19.28 5.91
CA ARG A 45 15.31 20.50 5.07
C ARG A 45 16.56 20.47 4.20
N ARG A 46 17.66 19.88 4.69
CA ARG A 46 18.90 19.82 3.94
C ARG A 46 18.73 19.05 2.63
N PHE A 47 17.97 17.96 2.60
CA PHE A 47 17.70 17.25 1.34
C PHE A 47 16.80 18.02 0.38
N ALA A 48 15.69 18.59 0.87
CA ALA A 48 14.74 19.39 0.08
C ALA A 48 15.35 20.67 -0.53
N THR A 49 16.54 21.08 -0.07
CA THR A 49 17.33 22.21 -0.61
C THR A 49 18.64 21.77 -1.26
N SER A 50 19.00 20.49 -1.21
CA SER A 50 20.31 19.99 -1.68
C SER A 50 20.35 19.60 -3.16
N SER A 51 19.21 19.33 -3.81
CA SER A 51 19.20 19.22 -5.27
C SER A 51 19.19 20.64 -5.84
N GLY A 52 20.34 21.29 -5.95
CA GLY A 52 20.49 22.61 -6.61
C GLY A 52 20.08 22.65 -8.11
N CYS A 53 19.40 21.60 -8.59
CA CYS A 53 18.90 21.44 -9.95
C CYS A 53 17.38 21.35 -10.00
N THR A 54 16.80 22.01 -11.01
CA THR A 54 15.39 21.89 -11.37
C THR A 54 15.20 20.72 -12.31
N ILE A 55 14.14 19.95 -12.07
CA ILE A 55 13.75 18.83 -12.93
C ILE A 55 12.52 19.14 -13.74
N TYR A 56 12.42 18.51 -14.90
CA TYR A 56 11.22 18.57 -15.73
C TYR A 56 10.89 17.21 -16.35
N SER A 57 9.59 16.99 -16.62
CA SER A 57 9.11 15.80 -17.33
C SER A 57 7.69 16.01 -17.85
N LEU A 58 7.30 15.21 -18.84
CA LEU A 58 5.90 14.90 -19.11
C LEU A 58 5.30 14.18 -17.89
N SER A 59 4.17 14.66 -17.37
CA SER A 59 3.43 14.08 -16.24
C SER A 59 2.12 13.41 -16.65
N SER A 60 1.61 13.69 -17.85
CA SER A 60 0.48 12.97 -18.44
C SER A 60 0.92 11.64 -19.05
N GLY A 61 0.04 10.63 -19.03
CA GLY A 61 0.30 9.30 -19.60
C GLY A 61 0.27 9.29 -21.14
N HIS A 62 -0.73 8.61 -21.72
CA HIS A 62 -0.82 8.39 -23.17
C HIS A 62 -0.72 9.69 -24.00
N VAL A 63 0.23 9.70 -24.94
CA VAL A 63 0.42 10.75 -25.95
C VAL A 63 -0.58 10.59 -27.10
N LYS A 64 -0.74 11.63 -27.92
CA LYS A 64 -1.89 11.82 -28.84
C LYS A 64 -3.20 12.02 -28.06
N CYS A 65 -3.24 13.08 -27.29
CA CYS A 65 -4.37 13.47 -26.46
C CYS A 65 -4.66 14.98 -26.57
N GLY A 66 -5.81 15.42 -26.08
CA GLY A 66 -6.21 16.82 -26.14
C GLY A 66 -5.27 17.75 -25.35
N VAL A 67 -4.81 17.30 -24.18
CA VAL A 67 -3.92 18.06 -23.29
C VAL A 67 -2.86 17.15 -22.69
N SER A 68 -1.61 17.60 -22.70
CA SER A 68 -0.48 17.02 -21.99
C SER A 68 0.08 18.00 -20.98
N VAL A 69 0.45 17.49 -19.81
CA VAL A 69 0.99 18.29 -18.71
C VAL A 69 2.48 18.05 -18.62
N ILE A 70 3.28 19.10 -18.77
CA ILE A 70 4.73 19.08 -18.53
C ILE A 70 4.97 19.80 -17.22
N ARG A 71 5.52 19.08 -16.24
CA ARG A 71 5.79 19.60 -14.90
C ARG A 71 7.26 19.95 -14.77
N VAL A 72 7.53 21.06 -14.09
CA VAL A 72 8.87 21.51 -13.69
C VAL A 72 8.89 21.75 -12.19
N SER A 73 9.94 21.32 -11.49
CA SER A 73 10.08 21.53 -10.04
C SER A 73 11.53 21.73 -9.60
N GLY A 74 11.78 22.68 -8.69
CA GLY A 74 13.09 23.02 -8.14
C GLY A 74 13.38 24.54 -8.13
N PRO A 75 14.61 24.96 -7.79
CA PRO A 75 14.94 26.37 -7.54
C PRO A 75 14.90 27.26 -8.80
N GLN A 76 15.19 26.73 -9.99
CA GLN A 76 15.14 27.47 -11.27
C GLN A 76 13.77 27.45 -11.97
N THR A 77 12.71 26.93 -11.35
CA THR A 77 11.39 26.79 -12.01
C THR A 77 10.84 28.13 -12.52
N LYS A 78 11.02 29.22 -11.76
CA LYS A 78 10.59 30.56 -12.18
C LYS A 78 11.37 31.07 -13.40
N GLN A 79 12.66 30.76 -13.48
CA GLN A 79 13.50 31.09 -14.63
C GLN A 79 13.07 30.32 -15.88
N ALA A 80 12.79 29.03 -15.74
CA ALA A 80 12.27 28.20 -16.85
C ALA A 80 10.95 28.75 -17.38
N LEU A 81 10.02 29.07 -16.48
CA LEU A 81 8.74 29.69 -16.80
C LEU A 81 8.91 30.99 -17.61
N ARG A 82 9.78 31.90 -17.15
CA ARG A 82 10.07 33.18 -17.82
C ARG A 82 10.69 33.01 -19.20
N ALA A 83 11.60 32.05 -19.35
CA ALA A 83 12.25 31.74 -20.62
C ALA A 83 11.21 31.26 -21.66
N LEU A 84 10.33 30.35 -21.26
CA LEU A 84 9.33 29.78 -22.17
C LEU A 84 8.19 30.75 -22.51
N VAL A 85 7.83 31.69 -21.64
CA VAL A 85 6.86 32.76 -22.01
C VAL A 85 7.50 33.96 -22.72
N ASN A 86 8.81 33.88 -22.99
CA ASN A 86 9.62 34.95 -23.58
C ASN A 86 9.45 36.32 -22.88
N ASN A 87 9.39 36.31 -21.54
CA ASN A 87 9.28 37.52 -20.73
C ASN A 87 10.03 37.34 -19.39
N THR A 88 11.16 38.04 -19.24
CA THR A 88 12.06 37.96 -18.09
C THR A 88 11.47 38.54 -16.80
N GLU A 89 10.50 39.44 -16.91
CA GLU A 89 9.85 40.11 -15.76
C GLU A 89 8.51 39.46 -15.39
N TYR A 90 8.09 38.41 -16.10
CA TYR A 90 6.81 37.79 -15.84
C TYR A 90 6.74 37.20 -14.43
N GLU A 91 5.66 37.54 -13.72
CA GLU A 91 5.37 37.17 -12.35
C GLU A 91 3.92 36.64 -12.25
N PRO A 92 3.73 35.31 -12.33
CA PRO A 92 2.40 34.71 -12.22
C PRO A 92 1.91 34.70 -10.77
N LYS A 93 0.61 34.93 -10.55
CA LYS A 93 0.01 34.69 -9.23
C LYS A 93 -0.07 33.18 -8.97
N GLN A 94 0.12 32.79 -7.73
CA GLN A 94 0.05 31.40 -7.30
C GLN A 94 -1.32 30.78 -7.63
N ARG A 95 -1.32 29.54 -8.16
CA ARG A 95 -2.50 28.70 -8.38
C ARG A 95 -3.59 29.33 -9.26
N GLN A 96 -3.19 30.20 -10.19
CA GLN A 96 -4.06 30.73 -11.24
C GLN A 96 -3.65 30.16 -12.60
N ALA A 97 -4.63 29.87 -13.45
CA ALA A 97 -4.39 29.41 -14.81
C ALA A 97 -4.22 30.61 -15.75
N TYR A 98 -3.14 30.63 -16.52
CA TYR A 98 -2.86 31.67 -17.51
C TYR A 98 -2.76 31.07 -18.91
N LEU A 99 -3.53 31.60 -19.86
CA LEU A 99 -3.35 31.27 -21.28
C LEU A 99 -2.11 32.00 -21.82
N LYS A 100 -1.12 31.24 -22.31
CA LYS A 100 0.15 31.77 -22.80
C LYS A 100 0.57 31.06 -24.09
N SER A 101 1.36 31.77 -24.90
CA SER A 101 2.15 31.13 -25.96
C SER A 101 3.50 30.76 -25.38
N PHE A 102 3.99 29.57 -25.69
CA PHE A 102 5.27 29.05 -25.25
C PHE A 102 6.26 29.11 -26.42
N PHE A 103 7.49 29.51 -26.12
CA PHE A 103 8.52 29.80 -27.10
C PHE A 103 9.78 29.01 -26.81
N HIS A 104 10.50 28.64 -27.87
CA HIS A 104 11.82 28.05 -27.72
C HIS A 104 12.84 29.13 -27.29
N PRO A 105 13.60 28.96 -26.19
CA PRO A 105 14.49 30.01 -25.67
C PRO A 105 15.54 30.51 -26.65
N ALA A 106 16.10 29.60 -27.47
CA ALA A 106 17.12 29.90 -28.46
C ALA A 106 16.57 30.49 -29.77
N THR A 107 15.67 29.78 -30.47
CA THR A 107 15.15 30.21 -31.79
C THR A 107 14.06 31.28 -31.71
N LYS A 108 13.40 31.43 -30.56
CA LYS A 108 12.23 32.31 -30.35
C LYS A 108 10.98 31.90 -31.13
N ASP A 109 10.95 30.71 -31.72
CA ASP A 109 9.75 30.19 -32.39
C ASP A 109 8.66 29.86 -31.37
N VAL A 110 7.40 30.05 -31.77
CA VAL A 110 6.23 29.60 -30.99
C VAL A 110 6.15 28.08 -31.09
N ILE A 111 6.20 27.40 -29.95
CA ILE A 111 6.05 25.96 -29.82
C ILE A 111 4.57 25.58 -29.79
N ASP A 112 3.82 26.21 -28.88
CA ASP A 112 2.39 25.95 -28.70
C ASP A 112 1.72 27.10 -27.91
N LYS A 113 0.39 27.09 -27.86
CA LYS A 113 -0.42 27.97 -27.00
C LYS A 113 -1.24 27.12 -26.04
N GLY A 114 -1.00 27.31 -24.73
CA GLY A 114 -1.57 26.47 -23.68
C GLY A 114 -1.73 27.18 -22.35
N LEU A 115 -2.02 26.42 -21.29
CA LEU A 115 -2.21 26.96 -19.94
C LEU A 115 -0.92 26.82 -19.13
N LEU A 116 -0.67 27.81 -18.29
CA LEU A 116 0.44 27.84 -17.34
C LEU A 116 -0.10 27.94 -15.92
N LEU A 117 0.38 27.08 -15.03
CA LEU A 117 0.12 27.14 -13.59
C LEU A 117 1.43 27.29 -12.82
N TRP A 118 1.38 28.10 -11.75
CA TRP A 118 2.50 28.36 -10.86
C TRP A 118 2.18 27.93 -9.42
N PHE A 119 3.08 27.17 -8.81
CA PHE A 119 2.99 26.62 -7.47
C PHE A 119 4.25 26.99 -6.66
N PRO A 120 4.26 28.12 -5.94
CA PRO A 120 5.40 28.45 -5.10
C PRO A 120 5.53 27.45 -3.93
N GLY A 121 6.77 27.09 -3.61
CA GLY A 121 7.08 26.31 -2.41
C GLY A 121 6.72 27.08 -1.13
N PRO A 122 6.37 26.41 -0.02
CA PRO A 122 6.28 24.96 0.18
C PRO A 122 4.92 24.35 -0.26
N ALA A 123 4.05 25.16 -0.85
CA ALA A 123 2.68 24.80 -1.18
C ALA A 123 2.57 24.16 -2.59
N SER A 124 3.48 23.24 -2.91
CA SER A 124 3.50 22.43 -4.14
C SER A 124 3.50 20.94 -3.81
N PHE A 125 3.47 20.08 -4.83
CA PHE A 125 3.57 18.62 -4.67
C PHE A 125 4.92 18.20 -4.06
N THR A 126 6.04 18.70 -4.60
CA THR A 126 7.38 18.34 -4.10
C THR A 126 7.80 19.14 -2.86
N GLY A 127 7.08 20.21 -2.52
CA GLY A 127 7.49 21.17 -1.49
C GLY A 127 8.46 22.25 -2.00
N GLU A 128 8.88 22.18 -3.27
CA GLU A 128 9.72 23.18 -3.94
C GLU A 128 8.86 24.10 -4.83
N ASP A 129 9.48 25.11 -5.44
CA ASP A 129 8.84 25.87 -6.52
C ASP A 129 8.56 24.97 -7.73
N ALA A 130 7.30 24.92 -8.16
CA ALA A 130 6.85 24.09 -9.27
C ALA A 130 5.96 24.87 -10.26
N CYS A 131 5.98 24.47 -11.53
CA CYS A 131 5.06 24.96 -12.54
C CYS A 131 4.59 23.83 -13.45
N GLU A 132 3.44 24.04 -14.08
CA GLU A 132 2.86 23.10 -15.05
C GLU A 132 2.52 23.84 -16.35
N PHE A 133 3.04 23.32 -17.45
CA PHE A 133 2.67 23.71 -18.81
C PHE A 133 1.67 22.70 -19.35
N GLN A 134 0.45 23.14 -19.62
CA GLN A 134 -0.60 22.32 -20.23
C GLN A 134 -0.67 22.66 -21.71
N VAL A 135 -0.13 21.77 -22.53
CA VAL A 135 0.06 21.93 -23.99
C VAL A 135 -0.75 20.88 -24.75
N HIS A 136 -0.91 21.03 -26.06
CA HIS A 136 -1.53 20.00 -26.89
C HIS A 136 -0.67 18.72 -26.89
N GLY A 137 -1.33 17.57 -26.73
CA GLY A 137 -0.66 16.28 -26.54
C GLY A 137 -0.10 15.63 -27.80
N SER A 138 0.50 16.41 -28.71
CA SER A 138 1.22 15.86 -29.87
C SER A 138 2.68 15.57 -29.52
N LEU A 139 3.25 14.52 -30.11
CA LEU A 139 4.65 14.15 -29.89
C LEU A 139 5.61 15.29 -30.26
N ALA A 140 5.32 16.03 -31.33
CA ALA A 140 6.14 17.17 -31.77
C ALA A 140 6.13 18.31 -30.75
N VAL A 141 4.96 18.68 -30.23
CA VAL A 141 4.82 19.73 -29.21
C VAL A 141 5.52 19.34 -27.92
N ILE A 142 5.30 18.11 -27.45
CA ILE A 142 5.94 17.60 -26.23
C ILE A 142 7.46 17.59 -26.39
N SER A 143 7.98 17.07 -27.51
CA SER A 143 9.42 17.03 -27.78
C SER A 143 10.03 18.44 -27.82
N ALA A 144 9.37 19.39 -28.49
CA ALA A 144 9.84 20.76 -28.58
C ALA A 144 9.83 21.48 -27.21
N MET A 145 8.82 21.22 -26.38
CA MET A 145 8.76 21.76 -25.01
C MET A 145 9.87 21.19 -24.11
N LEU A 146 10.13 19.87 -24.19
CA LEU A 146 11.19 19.23 -23.41
C LEU A 146 12.59 19.71 -23.85
N ASP A 147 12.83 19.84 -25.15
CA ASP A 147 14.06 20.42 -25.69
C ASP A 147 14.24 21.87 -25.23
N ALA A 148 13.20 22.70 -25.36
CA ALA A 148 13.21 24.08 -24.88
C ALA A 148 13.55 24.21 -23.38
N LEU A 149 13.01 23.32 -22.54
CA LEU A 149 13.35 23.27 -21.12
C LEU A 149 14.80 22.83 -20.87
N GLY A 150 15.32 21.91 -21.69
CA GLY A 150 16.72 21.48 -21.66
C GLY A 150 17.74 22.57 -21.99
N GLN A 151 17.34 23.62 -22.70
CA GLN A 151 18.19 24.79 -22.99
C GLN A 151 18.28 25.78 -21.82
N VAL A 152 17.47 25.63 -20.77
CA VAL A 152 17.50 26.53 -19.61
C VAL A 152 18.59 26.07 -18.61
N PRO A 153 19.55 26.93 -18.23
CA PRO A 153 20.61 26.55 -17.31
C PRO A 153 20.07 26.06 -15.95
N GLY A 154 20.61 24.94 -15.46
CA GLY A 154 20.23 24.34 -14.17
C GLY A 154 19.04 23.38 -14.25
N LEU A 155 18.45 23.18 -15.43
CA LEU A 155 17.40 22.20 -15.66
C LEU A 155 17.96 20.87 -16.16
N ARG A 156 17.31 19.77 -15.77
CA ARG A 156 17.54 18.44 -16.35
C ARG A 156 16.25 17.61 -16.40
N PRO A 157 16.18 16.57 -17.25
CA PRO A 157 15.10 15.60 -17.18
C PRO A 157 15.01 14.95 -15.80
N ALA A 158 13.79 14.67 -15.35
CA ALA A 158 13.51 13.93 -14.13
C ALA A 158 13.82 12.43 -14.29
N GLN A 159 14.28 11.79 -13.22
CA GLN A 159 14.35 10.33 -13.12
C GLN A 159 12.95 9.73 -12.81
N PRO A 160 12.73 8.42 -13.03
CA PRO A 160 11.53 7.73 -12.56
C PRO A 160 11.30 7.96 -11.06
N GLY A 161 10.07 8.30 -10.66
CA GLY A 161 9.71 8.53 -9.26
C GLY A 161 10.28 9.81 -8.64
N GLU A 162 11.04 10.64 -9.38
CA GLU A 162 11.84 11.70 -8.75
C GLU A 162 10.98 12.81 -8.12
N PHE A 163 9.82 13.16 -8.70
CA PHE A 163 8.95 14.18 -8.09
C PHE A 163 8.40 13.68 -6.75
N THR A 164 7.98 12.43 -6.67
CA THR A 164 7.47 11.79 -5.45
C THR A 164 8.60 11.58 -4.43
N LYS A 165 9.81 11.23 -4.89
CA LYS A 165 11.02 11.18 -4.05
C LYS A 165 11.31 12.54 -3.41
N ARG A 166 11.23 13.62 -4.19
CA ARG A 166 11.36 14.99 -3.64
C ARG A 166 10.23 15.36 -2.69
N ALA A 167 8.99 14.95 -2.98
CA ALA A 167 7.86 15.16 -2.07
C ALA A 167 8.08 14.46 -0.71
N PHE A 168 8.57 13.23 -0.72
CA PHE A 168 8.94 12.48 0.48
C PHE A 168 10.02 13.20 1.30
N PHE A 169 11.15 13.55 0.68
CA PHE A 169 12.23 14.29 1.36
C PHE A 169 11.85 15.73 1.73
N GLY A 170 10.85 16.31 1.05
CA GLY A 170 10.23 17.58 1.38
C GLY A 170 9.25 17.50 2.55
N GLY A 171 9.02 16.31 3.13
CA GLY A 171 8.07 16.08 4.21
C GLY A 171 6.61 16.28 3.79
N LYS A 172 6.32 16.17 2.49
CA LYS A 172 4.97 16.29 1.92
C LYS A 172 4.19 14.98 1.97
N LEU A 173 4.92 13.86 1.95
CA LEU A 173 4.39 12.50 1.99
C LEU A 173 5.27 11.65 2.91
N ASP A 174 4.67 10.72 3.64
CA ASP A 174 5.39 9.60 4.26
C ASP A 174 5.48 8.38 3.32
N LEU A 175 6.25 7.35 3.69
CA LEU A 175 6.49 6.22 2.80
C LEU A 175 5.22 5.39 2.54
N THR A 176 4.30 5.29 3.50
CA THR A 176 3.01 4.60 3.30
C THR A 176 2.10 5.37 2.35
N GLU A 177 2.13 6.70 2.40
CA GLU A 177 1.40 7.57 1.48
C GLU A 177 1.98 7.51 0.06
N VAL A 178 3.31 7.45 -0.06
CA VAL A 178 4.00 7.22 -1.35
C VAL A 178 3.54 5.91 -1.97
N GLU A 179 3.59 4.80 -1.22
CA GLU A 179 3.14 3.49 -1.72
C GLU A 179 1.65 3.49 -2.05
N GLY A 180 0.82 4.14 -1.23
CA GLY A 180 -0.61 4.30 -1.53
C GLY A 180 -0.88 5.13 -2.80
N LEU A 181 -0.03 6.12 -3.10
CA LEU A 181 -0.11 6.87 -4.36
C LEU A 181 0.27 5.99 -5.56
N ALA A 182 1.29 5.14 -5.43
CA ALA A 182 1.65 4.15 -6.44
C ALA A 182 0.48 3.18 -6.69
N ASP A 183 -0.04 2.59 -5.61
CA ASP A 183 -1.17 1.67 -5.67
C ASP A 183 -2.42 2.33 -6.30
N LEU A 184 -2.63 3.64 -6.09
CA LEU A 184 -3.75 4.37 -6.67
C LEU A 184 -3.60 4.57 -8.19
N ILE A 185 -2.37 4.74 -8.67
CA ILE A 185 -2.08 4.87 -10.10
C ILE A 185 -2.28 3.54 -10.82
N HIS A 186 -1.93 2.43 -10.16
CA HIS A 186 -2.03 1.08 -10.70
C HIS A 186 -3.39 0.40 -10.45
N ALA A 187 -4.29 1.01 -9.69
CA ALA A 187 -5.60 0.45 -9.40
C ALA A 187 -6.44 0.24 -10.68
N GLU A 188 -6.88 -1.00 -10.91
CA GLU A 188 -7.74 -1.37 -12.04
C GLU A 188 -9.20 -1.58 -11.64
N THR A 189 -9.46 -1.72 -10.33
CA THR A 189 -10.80 -1.94 -9.79
C THR A 189 -11.21 -0.87 -8.77
N GLU A 190 -12.53 -0.73 -8.57
CA GLU A 190 -13.06 0.27 -7.64
C GLU A 190 -12.66 -0.01 -6.19
N ALA A 191 -12.56 -1.28 -5.78
CA ALA A 191 -12.09 -1.62 -4.44
C ALA A 191 -10.59 -1.31 -4.26
N GLN A 192 -9.74 -1.59 -5.26
CA GLN A 192 -8.33 -1.15 -5.25
C GLN A 192 -8.22 0.36 -5.13
N ARG A 193 -8.97 1.12 -5.95
CA ARG A 193 -8.98 2.59 -5.93
C ARG A 193 -9.36 3.13 -4.56
N LYS A 194 -10.41 2.59 -3.92
CA LYS A 194 -10.83 2.98 -2.57
C LYS A 194 -9.75 2.70 -1.52
N GLN A 195 -9.16 1.50 -1.54
CA GLN A 195 -8.08 1.13 -0.61
C GLN A 195 -6.87 2.05 -0.76
N ALA A 196 -6.39 2.23 -1.99
CA ALA A 196 -5.21 3.06 -2.27
C ALA A 196 -5.45 4.54 -1.94
N LEU A 197 -6.67 5.05 -2.17
CA LEU A 197 -7.03 6.41 -1.78
C LEU A 197 -6.98 6.60 -0.25
N LEU A 198 -7.51 5.66 0.53
CA LEU A 198 -7.43 5.71 2.00
C LEU A 198 -5.98 5.69 2.50
N GLN A 199 -5.13 4.89 1.86
CA GLN A 199 -3.71 4.82 2.19
C GLN A 199 -2.97 6.11 1.80
N SER A 200 -3.15 6.63 0.59
CA SER A 200 -2.54 7.88 0.12
C SER A 200 -2.97 9.12 0.90
N THR A 201 -4.08 9.04 1.64
CA THR A 201 -4.58 10.09 2.54
C THR A 201 -4.22 9.84 4.01
N GLY A 202 -3.26 8.92 4.25
CA GLY A 202 -2.60 8.74 5.53
C GLY A 202 -3.41 7.97 6.57
N ALA A 203 -4.35 7.10 6.19
CA ALA A 203 -5.09 6.28 7.15
C ALA A 203 -4.16 5.33 7.94
N LEU A 204 -3.29 4.60 7.24
CA LEU A 204 -2.27 3.73 7.85
C LEU A 204 -1.20 4.53 8.60
N ALA A 205 -0.74 5.64 8.02
CA ALA A 205 0.22 6.54 8.66
C ALA A 205 -0.24 6.99 10.06
N ARG A 206 -1.50 7.41 10.18
CA ARG A 206 -2.10 7.84 11.46
C ARG A 206 -2.16 6.70 12.48
N LEU A 207 -2.50 5.49 12.05
CA LEU A 207 -2.53 4.30 12.91
C LEU A 207 -1.13 3.97 13.43
N TYR A 208 -0.14 3.89 12.54
CA TYR A 208 1.23 3.54 12.89
C TYR A 208 1.91 4.62 13.74
N ASP A 209 1.68 5.90 13.44
CA ASP A 209 2.19 7.01 14.26
C ASP A 209 1.56 7.04 15.66
N ASN A 210 0.31 6.59 15.83
CA ASN A 210 -0.29 6.41 17.15
C ASN A 210 0.49 5.39 17.99
N TRP A 211 0.75 4.20 17.45
CA TRP A 211 1.53 3.16 18.15
C TRP A 211 2.96 3.62 18.41
N ARG A 212 3.60 4.27 17.43
CA ARG A 212 4.93 4.85 17.58
C ARG A 212 4.97 5.84 18.74
N LYS A 213 4.02 6.78 18.82
CA LYS A 213 3.93 7.76 19.91
C LYS A 213 3.76 7.09 21.27
N ARG A 214 2.96 6.02 21.35
CA ARG A 214 2.76 5.24 22.59
C ARG A 214 4.06 4.53 23.00
N LEU A 215 4.76 3.87 22.07
CA LEU A 215 6.05 3.24 22.35
C LEU A 215 7.13 4.24 22.76
N ILE A 216 7.18 5.42 22.13
CA ILE A 216 8.11 6.50 22.53
C ILE A 216 7.83 6.96 23.96
N ARG A 217 6.56 7.08 24.37
CA ARG A 217 6.21 7.39 25.77
C ARG A 217 6.66 6.29 26.71
N CYS A 218 6.43 5.02 26.39
CA CYS A 218 6.94 3.90 27.19
C CYS A 218 8.47 3.95 27.32
N CYS A 219 9.18 4.23 26.22
CA CYS A 219 10.62 4.37 26.22
C CYS A 219 11.05 5.53 27.12
N ALA A 220 10.44 6.70 27.00
CA ALA A 220 10.77 7.86 27.84
C ALA A 220 10.54 7.58 29.34
N HIS A 221 9.47 6.88 29.71
CA HIS A 221 9.22 6.47 31.09
C HIS A 221 10.28 5.48 31.60
N LEU A 222 10.71 4.55 30.75
CA LEU A 222 11.75 3.59 31.09
C LEU A 222 13.12 4.27 31.26
N GLU A 223 13.50 5.18 30.36
CA GLU A 223 14.76 5.92 30.45
C GLU A 223 14.78 6.79 31.72
N ALA A 224 13.68 7.49 32.02
CA ALA A 224 13.58 8.24 33.27
C ALA A 224 13.70 7.33 34.50
N TYR A 225 13.12 6.13 34.46
CA TYR A 225 13.31 5.16 35.55
C TYR A 225 14.78 4.73 35.68
N ILE A 226 15.47 4.47 34.57
CA ILE A 226 16.89 4.09 34.56
C ILE A 226 17.81 5.24 34.99
N ASP A 227 17.45 6.49 34.73
CA ASP A 227 18.29 7.64 35.08
C ASP A 227 18.11 8.08 36.55
N PHE A 228 16.93 7.86 37.14
CA PHE A 228 16.53 8.43 38.45
C PHE A 228 16.16 7.40 39.54
N ALA A 229 16.29 6.09 39.27
CA ALA A 229 15.88 5.03 40.22
C ALA A 229 16.61 5.05 41.58
N GLU A 230 17.86 5.53 41.65
CA GLU A 230 18.64 5.58 42.89
C GLU A 230 18.32 6.80 43.76
N GLU A 231 17.77 7.88 43.19
CA GLU A 231 17.63 9.18 43.86
C GLU A 231 16.20 9.46 44.39
N GLU A 232 15.14 8.93 43.75
CA GLU A 232 13.76 9.46 43.95
C GLU A 232 12.70 8.48 44.52
N GLN A 233 13.04 7.28 45.01
CA GLN A 233 12.01 6.29 45.45
C GLN A 233 10.89 6.13 44.40
N ILE A 234 11.25 5.91 43.13
CA ILE A 234 10.26 5.79 42.06
C ILE A 234 9.36 4.57 42.34
N GLU A 235 8.08 4.82 42.60
CA GLU A 235 7.10 3.80 42.95
C GLU A 235 7.00 2.73 41.84
N GLY A 236 6.97 1.43 42.22
CA GLY A 236 6.84 0.30 41.29
C GLY A 236 5.59 0.34 40.38
N GLY A 237 4.67 1.28 40.59
CA GLY A 237 3.52 1.54 39.72
C GLY A 237 3.88 1.99 38.31
N VAL A 238 5.03 2.66 38.10
CA VAL A 238 5.47 3.12 36.76
C VAL A 238 5.72 1.93 35.84
N ILE A 239 6.38 0.89 36.37
CA ILE A 239 6.69 -0.35 35.65
C ILE A 239 5.43 -1.14 35.33
N LEU A 240 4.52 -1.27 36.30
CA LEU A 240 3.25 -1.96 36.08
C LEU A 240 2.45 -1.30 34.94
N GLN A 241 2.42 0.03 34.93
CA GLN A 241 1.73 0.80 33.89
C GLN A 241 2.42 0.66 32.53
N LEU A 242 3.76 0.65 32.48
CA LEU A 242 4.52 0.39 31.26
C LEU A 242 4.21 -0.98 30.67
N THR A 243 4.26 -2.04 31.49
CA THR A 243 3.94 -3.41 31.07
C THR A 243 2.51 -3.53 30.57
N LYS A 244 1.55 -2.88 31.24
CA LYS A 244 0.16 -2.84 30.81
C LYS A 244 0.00 -2.16 29.44
N GLU A 245 0.68 -1.04 29.22
CA GLU A 245 0.64 -0.30 27.96
C GLU A 245 1.28 -1.09 26.81
N LEU A 246 2.43 -1.73 27.04
CA LEU A 246 3.08 -2.58 26.03
C LEU A 246 2.20 -3.76 25.62
N ASN A 247 1.54 -4.42 26.59
CA ASN A 247 0.59 -5.49 26.28
C ASN A 247 -0.62 -4.99 25.48
N ALA A 248 -1.10 -3.77 25.76
CA ALA A 248 -2.18 -3.15 24.99
C ALA A 248 -1.74 -2.87 23.54
N ILE A 249 -0.56 -2.27 23.34
CA ILE A 249 0.00 -2.03 22.00
C ILE A 249 0.17 -3.36 21.24
N MET A 250 0.73 -4.38 21.88
CA MET A 250 0.92 -5.70 21.27
C MET A 250 -0.41 -6.34 20.86
N ARG A 251 -1.46 -6.21 21.69
CA ARG A 251 -2.81 -6.67 21.34
C ARG A 251 -3.34 -5.94 20.10
N ASP A 252 -3.21 -4.61 20.05
CA ASP A 252 -3.68 -3.81 18.92
C ASP A 252 -2.97 -4.21 17.61
N ILE A 253 -1.65 -4.40 17.66
CA ILE A 253 -0.85 -4.83 16.51
C ILE A 253 -1.23 -6.26 16.09
N ARG A 254 -1.42 -7.19 17.04
CA ARG A 254 -1.85 -8.56 16.72
C ARG A 254 -3.24 -8.61 16.09
N LEU A 255 -4.17 -7.77 16.55
CA LEU A 255 -5.49 -7.65 15.94
C LEU A 255 -5.38 -7.14 14.49
N HIS A 256 -4.51 -6.15 14.24
CA HIS A 256 -4.24 -5.63 12.91
C HIS A 256 -3.54 -6.63 11.99
N LEU A 257 -2.63 -7.45 12.52
CA LEU A 257 -1.97 -8.54 11.78
C LEU A 257 -2.93 -9.68 11.42
N ASN A 258 -3.99 -9.88 12.21
CA ASN A 258 -5.02 -10.90 11.98
C ASN A 258 -6.07 -10.45 10.95
N ASP A 259 -5.62 -9.77 9.89
CA ASP A 259 -6.47 -9.29 8.79
C ASP A 259 -6.61 -10.30 7.65
N GLN A 260 -6.15 -11.55 7.84
CA GLN A 260 -6.18 -12.64 6.86
C GLN A 260 -5.59 -12.25 5.49
N ARG A 261 -4.62 -11.32 5.47
CA ARG A 261 -3.99 -10.79 4.24
C ARG A 261 -4.99 -10.13 3.28
N GLN A 262 -6.17 -9.73 3.76
CA GLN A 262 -7.23 -9.21 2.90
C GLN A 262 -6.80 -7.94 2.14
N GLY A 263 -6.01 -7.06 2.77
CA GLY A 263 -5.51 -5.84 2.11
C GLY A 263 -4.45 -6.12 1.04
N GLU A 264 -3.56 -7.09 1.28
CA GLU A 264 -2.57 -7.57 0.31
C GLU A 264 -3.27 -8.22 -0.89
N LEU A 265 -4.25 -9.10 -0.65
CA LEU A 265 -5.07 -9.73 -1.70
C LEU A 265 -5.82 -8.69 -2.54
N LEU A 266 -6.38 -7.67 -1.90
CA LEU A 266 -7.07 -6.59 -2.62
C LEU A 266 -6.09 -5.74 -3.44
N ARG A 267 -4.87 -5.51 -2.96
CA ARG A 267 -3.86 -4.73 -3.68
C ARG A 267 -3.34 -5.51 -4.89
N ASP A 268 -2.81 -6.69 -4.65
CA ASP A 268 -2.07 -7.48 -5.65
C ASP A 268 -3.01 -8.21 -6.62
N GLY A 269 -4.27 -8.43 -6.22
CA GLY A 269 -5.25 -9.22 -6.95
C GLY A 269 -5.33 -10.66 -6.46
N VAL A 270 -6.54 -11.22 -6.45
CA VAL A 270 -6.76 -12.61 -6.02
C VAL A 270 -6.28 -13.56 -7.11
N ARG A 271 -5.17 -14.24 -6.86
CA ARG A 271 -4.61 -15.21 -7.82
C ARG A 271 -5.52 -16.43 -7.89
N THR A 272 -6.16 -16.60 -9.03
CA THR A 272 -7.20 -17.61 -9.23
C THR A 272 -6.76 -18.65 -10.24
N VAL A 273 -6.87 -19.93 -9.86
CA VAL A 273 -6.58 -21.07 -10.74
C VAL A 273 -7.86 -21.88 -10.97
N ILE A 274 -8.08 -22.28 -12.21
CA ILE A 274 -9.21 -23.13 -12.62
C ILE A 274 -8.68 -24.55 -12.86
N ILE A 275 -9.12 -25.50 -12.03
CA ILE A 275 -8.75 -26.92 -12.14
C ILE A 275 -9.96 -27.79 -12.41
N GLY A 276 -9.75 -29.00 -12.93
CA GLY A 276 -10.82 -29.95 -13.24
C GLY A 276 -10.44 -30.92 -14.34
N ALA A 277 -11.24 -31.97 -14.52
CA ALA A 277 -10.97 -33.04 -15.48
C ALA A 277 -10.95 -32.54 -16.94
N PRO A 278 -10.44 -33.32 -17.90
CA PRO A 278 -10.61 -33.02 -19.32
C PRO A 278 -12.08 -32.81 -19.67
N ASN A 279 -12.37 -31.87 -20.59
CA ASN A 279 -13.71 -31.61 -21.13
C ASN A 279 -14.81 -31.18 -20.13
N VAL A 280 -14.47 -30.76 -18.91
CA VAL A 280 -15.43 -30.16 -17.95
C VAL A 280 -15.79 -28.71 -18.26
N GLY A 281 -15.07 -28.06 -19.19
CA GLY A 281 -15.35 -26.70 -19.65
C GLY A 281 -14.46 -25.59 -19.07
N LYS A 282 -13.24 -25.92 -18.61
CA LYS A 282 -12.26 -24.95 -18.06
C LYS A 282 -12.02 -23.75 -18.99
N SER A 283 -11.63 -24.00 -20.23
CA SER A 283 -11.37 -22.93 -21.22
C SER A 283 -12.64 -22.17 -21.59
N SER A 284 -13.80 -22.82 -21.58
CA SER A 284 -15.09 -22.16 -21.82
C SER A 284 -15.43 -21.18 -20.70
N LEU A 285 -15.23 -21.56 -19.43
CA LEU A 285 -15.42 -20.67 -18.29
C LEU A 285 -14.44 -19.50 -18.34
N LEU A 286 -13.15 -19.76 -18.54
CA LEU A 286 -12.14 -18.70 -18.60
C LEU A 286 -12.48 -17.68 -19.68
N ASN A 287 -12.80 -18.13 -20.89
CA ASN A 287 -13.21 -17.24 -21.98
C ASN A 287 -14.47 -16.43 -21.63
N LEU A 288 -15.47 -17.06 -20.99
CA LEU A 288 -16.70 -16.40 -20.58
C LEU A 288 -16.43 -15.29 -19.54
N LEU A 289 -15.54 -15.57 -18.57
CA LEU A 289 -15.14 -14.61 -17.55
C LEU A 289 -14.32 -13.46 -18.15
N CYS A 290 -13.32 -13.76 -18.99
CA CYS A 290 -12.48 -12.75 -19.63
C CYS A 290 -13.26 -11.85 -20.62
N GLN A 291 -14.26 -12.36 -21.32
CA GLN A 291 -15.09 -11.57 -22.24
C GLN A 291 -16.02 -10.58 -21.52
N ARG A 292 -16.41 -10.89 -20.28
CA ARG A 292 -17.35 -10.06 -19.49
C ARG A 292 -16.63 -9.10 -18.55
N SER A 293 -15.40 -9.41 -18.14
CA SER A 293 -14.52 -8.49 -17.45
C SER A 293 -14.02 -7.41 -18.42
N VAL A 294 -14.86 -6.42 -18.71
CA VAL A 294 -14.43 -5.24 -19.48
C VAL A 294 -13.61 -4.35 -18.54
N SER A 295 -12.32 -4.61 -18.48
CA SER A 295 -11.30 -3.64 -18.10
C SER A 295 -10.39 -3.52 -19.32
N ILE A 296 -10.37 -2.35 -19.95
CA ILE A 296 -9.42 -2.09 -21.04
C ILE A 296 -8.04 -2.01 -20.39
N VAL A 297 -7.35 -3.14 -20.25
CA VAL A 297 -5.97 -3.18 -19.80
C VAL A 297 -5.11 -2.67 -20.94
N THR A 298 -4.46 -1.54 -20.73
CA THR A 298 -3.38 -1.11 -21.62
C THR A 298 -2.24 -2.08 -21.46
N ALA A 299 -1.88 -2.79 -22.52
CA ALA A 299 -0.70 -3.63 -22.53
C ALA A 299 0.53 -2.77 -22.19
N GLN A 300 1.10 -2.97 -21.01
CA GLN A 300 2.38 -2.38 -20.68
C GLN A 300 3.44 -3.16 -21.46
N ALA A 301 3.94 -2.58 -22.54
CA ALA A 301 5.02 -3.16 -23.33
C ALA A 301 6.28 -3.19 -22.44
N GLY A 302 6.70 -4.37 -21.97
CA GLY A 302 7.82 -4.43 -21.04
C GLY A 302 8.47 -5.77 -20.69
N THR A 303 7.83 -6.94 -20.86
CA THR A 303 8.48 -8.22 -20.52
C THR A 303 8.13 -9.33 -21.51
N THR A 304 8.93 -9.48 -22.57
CA THR A 304 8.73 -10.50 -23.61
C THR A 304 9.28 -11.89 -23.27
N ARG A 305 9.31 -12.31 -22.00
CA ARG A 305 9.67 -13.69 -21.60
C ARG A 305 8.95 -14.23 -20.37
N ASP A 306 8.12 -13.42 -19.69
CA ASP A 306 7.47 -13.80 -18.44
C ASP A 306 5.98 -14.09 -18.68
N ILE A 307 5.40 -14.93 -17.81
CA ILE A 307 3.99 -15.32 -17.80
C ILE A 307 3.14 -14.04 -17.86
N ILE A 308 2.36 -13.86 -18.93
CA ILE A 308 1.44 -12.72 -19.05
C ILE A 308 0.25 -13.00 -18.13
N GLU A 309 0.32 -12.50 -16.91
CA GLU A 309 -0.79 -12.42 -15.98
C GLU A 309 -1.71 -11.27 -16.39
N THR A 310 -3.02 -11.53 -16.49
CA THR A 310 -4.01 -10.48 -16.76
C THR A 310 -4.92 -10.30 -15.55
N THR A 311 -5.03 -9.05 -15.11
CA THR A 311 -5.95 -8.66 -14.04
C THR A 311 -7.32 -8.37 -14.63
N HIS A 312 -8.36 -8.86 -13.94
CA HIS A 312 -9.75 -8.76 -14.35
C HIS A 312 -10.59 -8.19 -13.20
N ASN A 313 -11.54 -7.33 -13.54
CA ASN A 313 -12.47 -6.75 -12.58
C ASN A 313 -13.76 -7.57 -12.50
N PHE A 314 -14.02 -8.17 -11.34
CA PHE A 314 -15.29 -8.86 -11.04
C PHE A 314 -15.95 -8.20 -9.83
N GLY A 315 -17.09 -7.56 -10.03
CA GLY A 315 -17.84 -6.94 -8.93
C GLY A 315 -17.05 -5.84 -8.19
N GLY A 316 -16.08 -5.19 -8.85
CA GLY A 316 -15.19 -4.21 -8.23
C GLY A 316 -13.94 -4.79 -7.58
N TYR A 317 -13.71 -6.11 -7.66
CA TYR A 317 -12.55 -6.81 -7.08
C TYR A 317 -11.57 -7.31 -8.15
N PRO A 318 -10.25 -7.21 -7.90
CA PRO A 318 -9.22 -7.67 -8.82
C PRO A 318 -9.02 -9.17 -8.73
N VAL A 319 -9.07 -9.85 -9.87
CA VAL A 319 -8.77 -11.27 -10.01
C VAL A 319 -7.69 -11.45 -11.05
N VAL A 320 -6.64 -12.18 -10.69
CA VAL A 320 -5.53 -12.50 -11.58
C VAL A 320 -5.65 -13.95 -12.00
N PHE A 321 -5.80 -14.20 -13.29
CA PHE A 321 -5.69 -15.55 -13.84
C PHE A 321 -4.26 -15.74 -14.33
N ALA A 322 -3.54 -16.71 -13.75
CA ALA A 322 -2.23 -17.09 -14.23
C ALA A 322 -2.36 -17.83 -15.58
N ASP A 323 -1.48 -17.49 -16.52
CA ASP A 323 -1.28 -18.18 -17.81
C ASP A 323 -2.47 -18.07 -18.78
N THR A 324 -2.27 -17.32 -19.85
CA THR A 324 -3.12 -17.28 -21.05
C THR A 324 -3.12 -18.61 -21.84
N ALA A 325 -3.04 -19.77 -21.16
CA ALA A 325 -2.98 -21.16 -21.65
C ALA A 325 -4.27 -21.64 -22.35
N GLY A 326 -4.86 -20.77 -23.16
CA GLY A 326 -6.00 -21.07 -24.02
C GLY A 326 -6.46 -19.89 -24.90
N LEU A 327 -5.91 -18.68 -24.72
CA LEU A 327 -6.35 -17.50 -25.50
C LEU A 327 -5.66 -17.35 -26.86
N ARG A 328 -4.82 -18.31 -27.28
CA ARG A 328 -4.44 -18.48 -28.69
C ARG A 328 -4.71 -19.92 -29.09
N LYS A 329 -5.63 -20.10 -30.05
CA LYS A 329 -5.94 -21.37 -30.70
C LYS A 329 -4.66 -22.15 -31.05
N GLN A 330 -4.26 -23.13 -30.25
CA GLN A 330 -3.17 -24.07 -30.57
C GLN A 330 -3.48 -25.44 -29.92
N THR A 331 -3.07 -26.49 -30.61
CA THR A 331 -3.61 -27.85 -30.73
C THR A 331 -3.56 -28.76 -29.49
N ALA A 332 -4.48 -29.75 -29.45
CA ALA A 332 -4.96 -30.45 -28.25
C ALA A 332 -4.02 -31.48 -27.58
N ASP A 333 -3.10 -32.15 -28.27
CA ASP A 333 -2.60 -33.44 -27.73
C ASP A 333 -1.23 -33.41 -27.03
N ALA A 334 -0.44 -32.33 -27.13
CA ALA A 334 0.84 -32.19 -26.43
C ALA A 334 0.77 -31.34 -25.14
N ILE A 335 -0.38 -30.71 -24.88
CA ILE A 335 -0.59 -29.68 -23.84
C ILE A 335 -0.99 -30.30 -22.49
N GLU A 336 -1.49 -31.54 -22.45
CA GLU A 336 -2.15 -32.07 -21.24
C GLU A 336 -1.18 -32.46 -20.11
N VAL A 337 0.00 -32.99 -20.43
CA VAL A 337 1.01 -33.37 -19.41
C VAL A 337 1.72 -32.12 -18.87
N GLU A 338 2.08 -31.17 -19.75
CA GLU A 338 2.66 -29.90 -19.35
C GLU A 338 1.64 -29.02 -18.60
N GLY A 339 0.35 -29.11 -18.98
CA GLY A 339 -0.76 -28.44 -18.32
C GLY A 339 -1.00 -28.88 -16.87
N MET A 340 -0.79 -30.16 -16.54
CA MET A 340 -0.93 -30.64 -15.16
C MET A 340 0.24 -30.18 -14.27
N ALA A 341 1.48 -30.25 -14.79
CA ALA A 341 2.65 -29.74 -14.07
C ALA A 341 2.56 -28.22 -13.84
N ARG A 342 2.12 -27.46 -14.86
CA ARG A 342 1.82 -26.02 -14.73
C ARG A 342 0.69 -25.74 -13.74
N ALA A 343 -0.40 -26.50 -13.80
CA ALA A 343 -1.51 -26.34 -12.86
C ALA A 343 -1.04 -26.50 -11.41
N LYS A 344 -0.17 -27.48 -11.11
CA LYS A 344 0.43 -27.66 -9.78
C LYS A 344 1.30 -26.47 -9.36
N GLN A 345 2.09 -25.90 -10.27
CA GLN A 345 2.90 -24.71 -10.00
C GLN A 345 2.05 -23.46 -9.75
N CYS A 346 1.02 -23.21 -10.58
CA CYS A 346 0.10 -22.10 -10.40
C CYS A 346 -0.73 -22.27 -9.13
N LEU A 347 -1.18 -23.50 -8.83
CA LEU A 347 -1.87 -23.82 -7.58
C LEU A 347 -1.02 -23.46 -6.37
N ALA A 348 0.27 -23.75 -6.37
CA ALA A 348 1.16 -23.42 -5.24
C ALA A 348 1.11 -21.92 -4.88
N GLN A 349 0.91 -21.05 -5.87
CA GLN A 349 0.90 -19.59 -5.71
C GLN A 349 -0.52 -18.97 -5.73
N SER A 350 -1.59 -19.78 -5.80
CA SER A 350 -2.96 -19.28 -5.89
C SER A 350 -3.58 -18.99 -4.53
N ASP A 351 -4.46 -18.00 -4.48
CA ASP A 351 -5.28 -17.66 -3.32
C ASP A 351 -6.68 -18.29 -3.40
N LEU A 352 -7.22 -18.42 -4.64
CA LEU A 352 -8.53 -18.98 -4.95
C LEU A 352 -8.42 -20.13 -5.97
N ILE A 353 -9.05 -21.25 -5.67
CA ILE A 353 -9.13 -22.42 -6.52
C ILE A 353 -10.59 -22.59 -6.97
N LEU A 354 -10.83 -22.48 -8.28
CA LEU A 354 -12.11 -22.84 -8.89
C LEU A 354 -12.03 -24.28 -9.38
N LEU A 355 -12.60 -25.21 -8.60
CA LEU A 355 -12.63 -26.63 -8.95
C LEU A 355 -13.85 -26.89 -9.84
N LEU A 356 -13.62 -27.04 -11.15
CA LEU A 356 -14.68 -27.32 -12.11
C LEU A 356 -15.00 -28.81 -12.18
N THR A 357 -16.29 -29.13 -12.07
CA THR A 357 -16.83 -30.48 -12.27
C THR A 357 -18.02 -30.44 -13.24
N ASP A 358 -18.27 -31.58 -13.88
CA ASP A 358 -19.50 -31.79 -14.64
C ASP A 358 -20.65 -31.98 -13.66
N ALA A 359 -21.70 -31.15 -13.75
CA ALA A 359 -22.79 -31.13 -12.78
C ALA A 359 -23.49 -32.49 -12.62
N ARG A 360 -23.41 -33.38 -13.62
CA ARG A 360 -23.94 -34.75 -13.55
C ARG A 360 -23.21 -35.63 -12.53
N ARG A 361 -21.94 -35.35 -12.22
CA ARG A 361 -21.16 -36.09 -11.20
C ARG A 361 -21.64 -35.82 -9.78
N LEU A 362 -22.38 -34.73 -9.56
CA LEU A 362 -22.91 -34.36 -8.26
C LEU A 362 -24.27 -35.00 -7.94
N ARG A 363 -24.82 -35.83 -8.84
CA ARG A 363 -26.10 -36.55 -8.63
C ARG A 363 -26.08 -37.48 -7.42
N GLU A 364 -24.92 -38.06 -7.13
CA GLU A 364 -24.73 -39.03 -6.05
C GLU A 364 -24.40 -38.35 -4.71
N VAL A 365 -24.18 -37.03 -4.72
CA VAL A 365 -23.90 -36.25 -3.51
C VAL A 365 -25.23 -35.85 -2.88
N ASN A 366 -25.58 -36.53 -1.79
CA ASN A 366 -26.89 -36.42 -1.16
C ASN A 366 -26.97 -35.39 -0.01
N SER A 367 -25.83 -34.88 0.47
CA SER A 367 -25.76 -33.94 1.60
C SER A 367 -24.51 -33.06 1.54
N ASN A 368 -24.56 -31.89 2.22
CA ASN A 368 -23.38 -31.02 2.41
C ASN A 368 -22.22 -31.75 3.10
N GLU A 369 -22.51 -32.75 3.94
CA GLU A 369 -21.50 -33.55 4.64
C GLU A 369 -20.74 -34.51 3.71
N ALA A 370 -21.36 -34.94 2.61
CA ALA A 370 -20.72 -35.80 1.60
C ALA A 370 -19.88 -35.01 0.58
N LEU A 371 -20.06 -33.69 0.52
CA LEU A 371 -19.39 -32.83 -0.45
C LEU A 371 -17.86 -32.76 -0.26
N PRO A 372 -17.31 -32.64 0.97
CA PRO A 372 -15.87 -32.70 1.20
C PRO A 372 -15.26 -34.02 0.68
N THR A 373 -15.85 -35.17 1.03
CA THR A 373 -15.36 -36.48 0.57
C THR A 373 -15.36 -36.59 -0.96
N HIS A 374 -16.38 -36.03 -1.62
CA HIS A 374 -16.41 -35.96 -3.08
C HIS A 374 -15.30 -35.08 -3.65
N ILE A 375 -15.05 -33.90 -3.06
CA ILE A 375 -13.96 -33.00 -3.46
C ILE A 375 -12.61 -33.70 -3.29
N GLU A 376 -12.38 -34.37 -2.17
CA GLU A 376 -11.14 -35.10 -1.90
C GLU A 376 -10.90 -36.22 -2.92
N SER A 377 -11.92 -37.04 -3.19
CA SER A 377 -11.85 -38.09 -4.22
C SER A 377 -11.60 -37.49 -5.60
N TYR A 378 -12.22 -36.36 -5.93
CA TYR A 378 -12.02 -35.71 -7.22
C TYR A 378 -10.61 -35.08 -7.35
N LEU A 379 -10.06 -34.50 -6.29
CA LEU A 379 -8.68 -34.01 -6.28
C LEU A 379 -7.67 -35.16 -6.47
N GLN A 380 -7.93 -36.32 -5.87
CA GLN A 380 -7.13 -37.54 -6.08
C GLN A 380 -7.22 -38.03 -7.54
N GLU A 381 -8.41 -38.03 -8.15
CA GLU A 381 -8.58 -38.34 -9.58
C GLU A 381 -7.76 -37.40 -10.48
N LEU A 382 -7.60 -36.14 -10.08
CA LEU A 382 -6.84 -35.12 -10.81
C LEU A 382 -5.33 -35.16 -10.51
N ASP A 383 -4.85 -36.09 -9.67
CA ASP A 383 -3.46 -36.15 -9.20
C ASP A 383 -3.00 -34.83 -8.53
N ILE A 384 -3.90 -34.16 -7.80
CA ILE A 384 -3.61 -32.93 -7.06
C ILE A 384 -3.48 -33.27 -5.56
N PRO A 385 -2.28 -33.16 -4.98
CA PRO A 385 -2.09 -33.32 -3.54
C PRO A 385 -2.96 -32.32 -2.75
N GLN A 386 -3.65 -32.79 -1.71
CA GLN A 386 -4.45 -31.93 -0.81
C GLN A 386 -3.60 -30.81 -0.19
N GLU A 387 -2.33 -31.09 0.09
CA GLU A 387 -1.35 -30.13 0.60
C GLU A 387 -1.22 -28.87 -0.28
N LEU A 388 -1.45 -28.99 -1.60
CA LEU A 388 -1.44 -27.83 -2.50
C LEU A 388 -2.68 -26.96 -2.37
N CYS A 389 -3.78 -27.48 -1.82
CA CYS A 389 -5.03 -26.78 -1.57
C CYS A 389 -5.13 -26.25 -0.13
N ASP A 390 -4.27 -26.71 0.78
CA ASP A 390 -4.31 -26.32 2.19
C ASP A 390 -4.08 -24.82 2.38
N GLY A 391 -4.89 -24.21 3.25
CA GLY A 391 -4.87 -22.78 3.54
C GLY A 391 -5.41 -21.87 2.42
N LYS A 392 -5.90 -22.43 1.31
CA LYS A 392 -6.46 -21.69 0.17
C LYS A 392 -7.98 -21.79 0.14
N ARG A 393 -8.62 -20.83 -0.52
CA ARG A 393 -10.06 -20.87 -0.73
C ARG A 393 -10.36 -21.78 -1.92
N LEU A 394 -11.03 -22.91 -1.69
CA LEU A 394 -11.52 -23.78 -2.75
C LEU A 394 -13.02 -23.58 -2.94
N GLN A 395 -13.43 -23.32 -4.18
CA GLN A 395 -14.83 -23.17 -4.58
C GLN A 395 -15.16 -24.21 -5.65
N LEU A 396 -16.13 -25.10 -5.38
CA LEU A 396 -16.61 -26.05 -6.37
C LEU A 396 -17.53 -25.34 -7.37
N VAL A 397 -17.32 -25.61 -8.66
CA VAL A 397 -18.10 -25.05 -9.76
C VAL A 397 -18.68 -26.19 -10.60
N ALA A 398 -19.99 -26.37 -10.53
CA ALA A 398 -20.73 -27.36 -11.30
C ALA A 398 -21.14 -26.77 -12.66
N ASN A 399 -20.44 -27.18 -13.71
CA ASN A 399 -20.70 -26.74 -15.09
C ASN A 399 -21.63 -27.72 -15.83
N LYS A 400 -22.22 -27.29 -16.94
CA LYS A 400 -23.16 -28.05 -17.81
C LYS A 400 -24.50 -28.34 -17.13
N THR A 401 -25.00 -27.40 -16.33
CA THR A 401 -26.33 -27.48 -15.69
C THR A 401 -27.47 -27.62 -16.69
N ASP A 402 -27.27 -27.23 -17.96
CA ASP A 402 -28.21 -27.43 -19.05
C ASP A 402 -28.49 -28.90 -19.37
N THR A 403 -27.67 -29.82 -18.86
CA THR A 403 -27.86 -31.28 -18.98
C THR A 403 -28.63 -31.90 -17.81
N LEU A 404 -29.01 -31.09 -16.82
CA LEU A 404 -29.75 -31.51 -15.64
C LEU A 404 -31.24 -31.13 -15.75
N THR A 405 -32.07 -31.87 -15.03
CA THR A 405 -33.48 -31.53 -14.80
C THR A 405 -33.62 -30.40 -13.78
N GLU A 406 -34.76 -29.69 -13.79
CA GLU A 406 -35.02 -28.60 -12.84
C GLU A 406 -34.90 -29.04 -11.37
N LYS A 407 -35.34 -30.26 -11.05
CA LYS A 407 -35.23 -30.83 -9.69
C LYS A 407 -33.76 -31.04 -9.27
N GLU A 408 -32.91 -31.48 -10.19
CA GLU A 408 -31.49 -31.67 -9.93
C GLU A 408 -30.78 -30.33 -9.74
N CYS A 409 -31.09 -29.33 -10.57
CA CYS A 409 -30.58 -27.97 -10.41
C CYS A 409 -30.98 -27.35 -9.05
N GLN A 410 -32.24 -27.55 -8.62
CA GLN A 410 -32.71 -27.10 -7.31
C GLN A 410 -31.96 -27.80 -6.17
N SER A 411 -31.68 -29.10 -6.27
CA SER A 411 -30.87 -29.80 -5.27
C SER A 411 -29.44 -29.26 -5.22
N LEU A 412 -28.81 -28.96 -6.36
CA LEU A 412 -27.46 -28.37 -6.41
C LEU A 412 -27.39 -26.96 -5.82
N SER A 413 -28.45 -26.15 -5.97
CA SER A 413 -28.51 -24.81 -5.37
C SER A 413 -28.58 -24.80 -3.84
N LYS A 414 -28.83 -25.95 -3.19
CA LYS A 414 -28.86 -26.06 -1.72
C LYS A 414 -27.46 -26.18 -1.11
N PHE A 415 -26.45 -26.49 -1.92
CA PHE A 415 -25.08 -26.60 -1.43
C PHE A 415 -24.45 -25.20 -1.37
N GLU A 416 -24.10 -24.74 -0.17
CA GLU A 416 -23.54 -23.40 0.05
C GLU A 416 -22.19 -23.18 -0.67
N ASN A 417 -21.43 -24.25 -0.86
CA ASN A 417 -20.09 -24.22 -1.46
C ASN A 417 -20.06 -24.65 -2.94
N VAL A 418 -21.21 -24.65 -3.63
CA VAL A 418 -21.30 -25.04 -5.05
C VAL A 418 -21.86 -23.90 -5.89
N LEU A 419 -21.04 -23.38 -6.80
CA LEU A 419 -21.51 -22.46 -7.83
C LEU A 419 -21.97 -23.26 -9.04
N THR A 420 -23.13 -22.94 -9.59
CA THR A 420 -23.69 -23.67 -10.74
C THR A 420 -23.71 -22.77 -11.98
N LEU A 421 -23.33 -23.29 -13.14
CA LEU A 421 -23.47 -22.59 -14.41
C LEU A 421 -23.58 -23.53 -15.62
N SER A 422 -24.08 -23.00 -16.74
CA SER A 422 -23.82 -23.58 -18.06
C SER A 422 -22.96 -22.61 -18.87
N CYS A 423 -21.69 -22.95 -19.10
CA CYS A 423 -20.83 -22.13 -19.96
C CYS A 423 -21.35 -22.02 -21.40
N HIS A 424 -22.04 -23.06 -21.90
CA HIS A 424 -22.51 -23.13 -23.28
C HIS A 424 -23.76 -22.29 -23.51
N LYS A 425 -24.77 -22.42 -22.64
CA LYS A 425 -26.02 -21.64 -22.74
C LYS A 425 -25.95 -20.28 -22.05
N GLN A 426 -24.92 -20.07 -21.21
CA GLN A 426 -24.79 -18.92 -20.30
C GLN A 426 -25.93 -18.86 -19.25
N ASP A 427 -26.57 -20.00 -18.95
CA ASP A 427 -27.57 -20.12 -17.90
C ASP A 427 -26.90 -19.97 -16.51
N ASN A 428 -27.59 -19.32 -15.58
CA ASN A 428 -27.13 -18.97 -14.22
C ASN A 428 -25.89 -18.08 -14.15
N LEU A 429 -25.39 -17.53 -15.26
CA LEU A 429 -24.20 -16.68 -15.26
C LEU A 429 -24.31 -15.44 -14.34
N PRO A 430 -25.43 -14.68 -14.30
CA PRO A 430 -25.55 -13.54 -13.38
C PRO A 430 -25.46 -13.95 -11.91
N GLN A 431 -26.05 -15.09 -11.55
CA GLN A 431 -25.98 -15.62 -10.19
C GLN A 431 -24.56 -16.09 -9.85
N PHE A 432 -23.91 -16.79 -10.78
CA PHE A 432 -22.50 -17.19 -10.65
C PHE A 432 -21.59 -15.98 -10.38
N LEU A 433 -21.75 -14.91 -11.17
CA LEU A 433 -20.96 -13.68 -11.01
C LEU A 433 -21.24 -12.99 -9.67
N GLY A 434 -22.50 -12.92 -9.24
CA GLY A 434 -22.86 -12.35 -7.93
C GLY A 434 -22.30 -13.14 -6.76
N SER A 435 -22.33 -14.48 -6.83
CA SER A 435 -21.71 -15.33 -5.80
C SER A 435 -20.18 -15.25 -5.82
N LEU A 436 -19.57 -15.14 -7.01
CA LEU A 436 -18.13 -14.91 -7.14
C LEU A 436 -17.74 -13.55 -6.55
N GLU A 437 -18.52 -12.50 -6.79
CA GLU A 437 -18.32 -11.18 -6.16
C GLU A 437 -18.38 -11.26 -4.63
N GLN A 438 -19.38 -11.95 -4.07
CA GLN A 438 -19.48 -12.17 -2.61
C GLN A 438 -18.27 -12.93 -2.06
N LEU A 439 -17.79 -13.96 -2.78
CA LEU A 439 -16.61 -14.71 -2.42
C LEU A 439 -15.36 -13.83 -2.41
N LEU A 440 -15.17 -13.02 -3.45
CA LEU A 440 -14.05 -12.07 -3.54
C LEU A 440 -14.14 -11.00 -2.46
N GLN A 441 -15.35 -10.51 -2.16
CA GLN A 441 -15.58 -9.59 -1.05
C GLN A 441 -15.21 -10.23 0.29
N GLN A 442 -15.44 -11.52 0.52
CA GLN A 442 -14.99 -12.19 1.75
C GLN A 442 -13.46 -12.32 1.81
N LEU A 443 -12.80 -12.58 0.67
CA LEU A 443 -11.35 -12.74 0.57
C LEU A 443 -10.57 -11.41 0.65
N CYS A 444 -11.08 -10.35 0.07
CA CYS A 444 -10.46 -9.03 0.05
C CYS A 444 -11.01 -8.09 1.14
N GLY A 445 -12.15 -8.45 1.73
CA GLY A 445 -13.01 -7.59 2.55
C GLY A 445 -13.41 -6.29 1.86
N THR A 446 -13.74 -5.29 2.67
CA THR A 446 -14.24 -3.99 2.18
C THR A 446 -13.34 -2.87 2.69
N PRO A 447 -12.80 -2.00 1.81
CA PRO A 447 -11.99 -0.86 2.24
C PRO A 447 -12.79 0.10 3.12
N GLN A 448 -12.30 0.34 4.34
CA GLN A 448 -12.91 1.25 5.31
C GLN A 448 -11.84 2.11 5.99
N ALA A 449 -12.12 3.38 6.21
CA ALA A 449 -11.18 4.31 6.83
C ALA A 449 -10.92 4.01 8.31
N GLU A 450 -11.95 3.49 9.01
CA GLU A 450 -11.90 3.17 10.45
C GLU A 450 -11.08 1.91 10.72
N HIS A 451 -10.98 1.03 9.73
CA HIS A 451 -10.26 -0.24 9.79
C HIS A 451 -9.31 -0.38 8.60
N PRO A 452 -8.25 0.44 8.52
CA PRO A 452 -7.28 0.33 7.44
C PRO A 452 -6.55 -1.01 7.56
N ARG A 453 -6.22 -1.62 6.43
CA ARG A 453 -5.67 -2.99 6.36
C ARG A 453 -4.23 -2.98 5.91
N ILE A 454 -3.50 -4.06 6.17
CA ILE A 454 -2.13 -4.18 5.71
C ILE A 454 -2.16 -4.43 4.20
N THR A 455 -1.51 -3.56 3.43
CA THR A 455 -1.50 -3.63 1.97
C THR A 455 -0.18 -4.18 1.41
N HIS A 456 0.90 -4.10 2.18
CA HIS A 456 2.24 -4.55 1.76
C HIS A 456 2.84 -5.53 2.77
N MET A 457 3.46 -6.59 2.25
CA MET A 457 4.16 -7.61 3.05
C MET A 457 5.23 -7.01 3.97
N ARG A 458 5.92 -5.94 3.52
CA ARG A 458 6.94 -5.29 4.34
C ARG A 458 6.36 -4.72 5.63
N TYR A 459 5.10 -4.28 5.64
CA TYR A 459 4.46 -3.73 6.85
C TYR A 459 4.27 -4.86 7.86
N ARG A 460 3.71 -5.98 7.40
CA ARG A 460 3.50 -7.20 8.19
C ARG A 460 4.80 -7.64 8.86
N GLN A 461 5.87 -7.79 8.08
CA GLN A 461 7.18 -8.19 8.59
C GLN A 461 7.74 -7.22 9.65
N GLN A 462 7.57 -5.91 9.47
CA GLN A 462 8.03 -4.94 10.49
C GLN A 462 7.15 -4.97 11.74
N LEU A 463 5.84 -5.18 11.61
CA LEU A 463 4.92 -5.29 12.75
C LEU A 463 5.16 -6.58 13.55
N GLU A 464 5.44 -7.70 12.88
CA GLU A 464 5.84 -8.97 13.52
C GLU A 464 7.14 -8.80 14.31
N ARG A 465 8.16 -8.18 13.71
CA ARG A 465 9.42 -7.85 14.40
C ARG A 465 9.22 -6.87 15.56
N CYS A 466 8.29 -5.93 15.43
CA CYS A 466 7.93 -5.00 16.50
C CYS A 466 7.40 -5.77 17.72
N ILE A 467 6.48 -6.72 17.49
CA ILE A 467 5.96 -7.62 18.53
C ILE A 467 7.09 -8.44 19.14
N GLU A 468 7.93 -9.08 18.32
CA GLU A 468 9.06 -9.90 18.79
C GLU A 468 9.97 -9.09 19.74
N HIS A 469 10.32 -7.85 19.38
CA HIS A 469 11.11 -6.99 20.25
C HIS A 469 10.41 -6.62 21.57
N ILE A 470 9.09 -6.40 21.55
CA ILE A 470 8.31 -6.15 22.77
C ILE A 470 8.24 -7.40 23.65
N GLU A 471 8.10 -8.59 23.06
CA GLU A 471 8.09 -9.86 23.79
C GLU A 471 9.44 -10.16 24.44
N ILE A 472 10.54 -9.95 23.71
CA ILE A 472 11.90 -10.07 24.25
C ILE A 472 12.09 -9.10 25.42
N PHE A 473 11.64 -7.85 25.29
CA PHE A 473 11.65 -6.90 26.41
C PHE A 473 10.89 -7.45 27.62
N LEU A 474 9.63 -7.87 27.44
CA LEU A 474 8.78 -8.34 28.53
C LEU A 474 9.30 -9.62 29.20
N ARG A 475 10.02 -10.47 28.46
CA ARG A 475 10.64 -11.71 28.98
C ARG A 475 11.93 -11.43 29.76
N ASP A 476 12.80 -10.59 29.20
CA ASP A 476 14.14 -10.36 29.73
C ASP A 476 14.15 -9.26 30.81
N TYR A 477 13.05 -8.50 30.95
CA TYR A 477 12.88 -7.46 31.95
C TYR A 477 12.82 -8.03 33.37
N LYS A 478 13.77 -7.58 34.21
CA LYS A 478 13.83 -7.87 35.66
C LYS A 478 13.94 -6.55 36.43
N PRO A 479 12.92 -6.16 37.22
CA PRO A 479 12.94 -4.89 37.96
C PRO A 479 14.13 -4.76 38.90
N ASP A 480 14.54 -5.88 39.49
CA ASP A 480 15.55 -5.93 40.56
C ASP A 480 17.00 -6.00 40.04
N VAL A 481 17.22 -6.00 38.71
CA VAL A 481 18.55 -6.18 38.10
C VAL A 481 18.84 -5.04 37.10
N TYR A 482 19.63 -4.06 37.54
CA TYR A 482 19.94 -2.84 36.79
C TYR A 482 20.59 -3.03 35.40
N PRO A 483 21.65 -3.85 35.23
CA PRO A 483 22.28 -4.01 33.90
C PRO A 483 21.37 -4.70 32.88
N ASP A 484 20.43 -5.54 33.31
CA ASP A 484 19.46 -6.20 32.43
C ASP A 484 18.41 -5.19 31.89
N MET A 485 18.06 -4.15 32.67
CA MET A 485 17.10 -3.12 32.26
C MET A 485 17.60 -2.26 31.09
N ALA A 486 18.87 -1.87 31.08
CA ALA A 486 19.44 -1.08 29.98
C ALA A 486 19.48 -1.88 28.66
N ILE A 487 19.78 -3.19 28.75
CA ILE A 487 19.76 -4.10 27.61
C ILE A 487 18.32 -4.32 27.13
N ALA A 488 17.37 -4.49 28.05
CA ALA A 488 15.95 -4.60 27.73
C ALA A 488 15.44 -3.32 27.03
N ALA A 489 15.79 -2.12 27.53
CA ALA A 489 15.40 -0.85 26.93
C ALA A 489 15.80 -0.73 25.44
N GLN A 490 16.92 -1.34 25.06
CA GLN A 490 17.33 -1.39 23.65
C GLN A 490 16.34 -2.15 22.76
N GLN A 491 15.64 -3.16 23.27
CA GLN A 491 14.59 -3.86 22.51
C GLN A 491 13.40 -2.95 22.25
N LEU A 492 13.01 -2.12 23.22
CA LEU A 492 11.95 -1.13 23.04
C LEU A 492 12.35 -0.06 22.00
N ARG A 493 13.62 0.36 21.95
CA ARG A 493 14.12 1.23 20.87
C ARG A 493 14.07 0.53 19.50
N LYS A 494 14.33 -0.77 19.43
CA LYS A 494 14.21 -1.54 18.18
C LYS A 494 12.76 -1.67 17.70
N SER A 495 11.80 -1.87 18.61
CA SER A 495 10.38 -1.94 18.23
C SER A 495 9.87 -0.62 17.65
N ILE A 496 10.28 0.53 18.21
CA ILE A 496 10.01 1.86 17.64
C ILE A 496 10.57 1.97 16.21
N ARG A 497 11.84 1.56 15.99
CA ARG A 497 12.47 1.60 14.66
C ARG A 497 11.75 0.74 13.64
N CYS A 498 11.17 -0.39 14.04
CA CYS A 498 10.36 -1.22 13.14
C CYS A 498 9.17 -0.43 12.58
N ILE A 499 8.44 0.31 13.43
CA ILE A 499 7.34 1.16 12.98
C ILE A 499 7.85 2.33 12.13
N GLU A 500 8.96 2.96 12.53
CA GLU A 500 9.55 4.07 11.78
C GLU A 500 10.04 3.69 10.38
N ARG A 501 10.45 2.43 10.18
CA ARG A 501 10.76 1.87 8.86
C ARG A 501 9.52 1.69 7.98
N ILE A 502 8.33 1.54 8.59
CA ILE A 502 7.08 1.48 7.82
C ILE A 502 6.76 2.86 7.25
N THR A 503 6.76 3.90 8.10
CA THR A 503 6.42 5.27 7.68
C THR A 503 7.58 6.02 6.99
N GLY A 504 8.81 5.49 7.04
CA GLY A 504 9.97 6.12 6.42
C GLY A 504 10.60 7.25 7.25
N HIS A 505 10.34 7.32 8.56
CA HIS A 505 11.04 8.25 9.45
C HIS A 505 12.52 7.88 9.64
N VAL A 506 12.86 6.60 9.48
CA VAL A 506 14.25 6.12 9.43
C VAL A 506 14.60 5.86 7.96
N SER A 507 15.74 6.41 7.52
CA SER A 507 16.20 6.26 6.13
C SER A 507 16.29 4.78 5.75
N CYS A 508 15.64 4.44 4.63
CA CYS A 508 15.65 3.12 4.03
C CYS A 508 16.03 3.26 2.55
N GLU A 509 17.23 3.77 2.24
CA GLU A 509 17.68 4.09 0.87
C GLU A 509 17.43 2.94 -0.11
N ASP A 510 17.75 1.71 0.28
CA ASP A 510 17.53 0.51 -0.54
C ASP A 510 16.04 0.26 -0.87
N ILE A 511 15.13 0.54 0.08
CA ILE A 511 13.68 0.39 -0.13
C ILE A 511 13.16 1.52 -1.00
N LEU A 512 13.63 2.74 -0.77
CA LEU A 512 13.22 3.92 -1.51
C LEU A 512 13.55 3.76 -2.99
N ASP A 513 14.74 3.27 -3.32
CA ASP A 513 15.14 3.11 -4.72
C ASP A 513 14.35 2.00 -5.44
N VAL A 514 13.86 0.97 -4.73
CA VAL A 514 12.93 -0.01 -5.31
C VAL A 514 11.56 0.63 -5.52
N VAL A 515 10.99 1.24 -4.48
CA VAL A 515 9.66 1.87 -4.54
C VAL A 515 9.59 2.94 -5.63
N PHE A 516 10.60 3.81 -5.76
CA PHE A 516 10.60 4.89 -6.76
C PHE A 516 10.89 4.42 -8.19
N LYS A 517 11.55 3.26 -8.38
CA LYS A 517 11.76 2.68 -9.72
C LYS A 517 10.46 2.21 -10.36
N ASP A 518 9.51 1.77 -9.54
CA ASP A 518 8.20 1.28 -10.02
C ASP A 518 7.28 2.44 -10.45
N PHE A 519 7.62 3.69 -10.13
CA PHE A 519 6.88 4.86 -10.62
C PHE A 519 7.25 5.22 -12.06
N CYS A 520 6.23 5.63 -12.82
CA CYS A 520 6.43 6.23 -14.13
C CYS A 520 7.27 7.52 -14.06
N ILE A 521 8.03 7.79 -15.12
CA ILE A 521 8.66 9.10 -15.34
C ILE A 521 7.57 10.18 -15.36
N GLY A 522 7.75 11.24 -14.57
CA GLY A 522 6.78 12.35 -14.44
C GLY A 522 5.93 12.36 -13.17
N LYS A 523 6.10 11.35 -12.32
CA LYS A 523 5.69 11.35 -10.91
C LYS A 523 6.86 10.99 -10.03
#